data_AF-A0A9E1N8X6-F1
#
_entry.id   AF-A0A9E1N8X6-F1
#
_cell.length_a   1.000
_cell.length_b   1.000
_cell.length_c   1.000
_cell.angle_alpha   90.00
_cell.angle_beta   90.00
_cell.angle_gamma   90.00
#
_symmetry.space_group_name_H-M   'P 1'
#
loop_
_entity.id
_entity.type
_entity.pdbx_description
1 polymer ?
#
loop_
_entity_poly.entity_id
_entity_poly.type
_entity_poly.pdbx_seq_one_letter_code
_entity_poly.pdbx_strand_id
1 'polypeptide(L)'
;MHLLAAKPGGISDGSEAVDLAQSPGDIVILSAADTDLQMLSAAYRRVGAMEDVPSLRLPNLMNLSHNMSVDLYVGDIIGGARLVIIRLLGGVNYWPYGVEQVVDCCRREGIPLAIVPGDDQPDAELHGLSTLPAESCHRIWQYFVHG
;
A
#
# COMPACT_ATOMS: atom_id res chain seq x y z
N MET A 1 12.59 -15.67 18.35
CA MET A 1 11.89 -15.48 17.07
C MET A 1 12.92 -14.98 16.07
N HIS A 2 13.05 -15.61 14.90
CA HIS A 2 13.99 -15.19 13.85
C HIS A 2 13.19 -14.48 12.76
N LEU A 3 13.39 -13.16 12.59
CA LEU A 3 12.79 -12.38 11.51
C LEU A 3 13.71 -12.46 10.28
N LEU A 4 13.15 -12.72 9.10
CA LEU A 4 13.92 -12.65 7.86
C LEU A 4 13.92 -11.23 7.32
N ALA A 5 15.10 -10.74 6.96
CA ALA A 5 15.20 -9.55 6.13
C ALA A 5 14.67 -9.86 4.72
N ALA A 6 13.80 -9.00 4.19
CA ALA A 6 13.33 -9.12 2.82
C ALA A 6 14.51 -9.16 1.84
N LYS A 7 14.58 -10.20 1.00
CA LYS A 7 15.53 -10.27 -0.11
C LYS A 7 14.89 -9.67 -1.36
N PRO A 8 15.54 -8.73 -2.06
CA PRO A 8 15.05 -8.22 -3.33
C PRO A 8 14.82 -9.38 -4.32
N GLY A 9 13.60 -9.49 -4.87
CA GLY A 9 13.23 -10.53 -5.83
C GLY A 9 12.85 -11.90 -5.23
N GLY A 10 12.76 -12.04 -3.90
CA GLY A 10 12.24 -13.24 -3.26
C GLY A 10 10.71 -13.24 -3.19
N ILE A 11 10.07 -14.30 -3.67
CA ILE A 11 8.64 -14.55 -3.43
C ILE A 11 8.53 -15.26 -2.08
N SER A 12 7.85 -14.64 -1.12
CA SER A 12 7.49 -15.30 0.14
C SER A 12 6.27 -16.17 -0.09
N ASP A 13 6.30 -17.43 0.37
CA ASP A 13 5.12 -18.29 0.39
C ASP A 13 4.16 -17.97 1.56
N GLY A 14 4.49 -16.95 2.36
CA GLY A 14 3.71 -16.48 3.50
C GLY A 14 3.85 -17.32 4.77
N SER A 15 4.71 -18.35 4.76
CA SER A 15 4.96 -19.18 5.94
C SER A 15 5.79 -18.49 7.01
N GLU A 16 6.61 -17.51 6.62
CA GLU A 16 7.54 -16.83 7.52
C GLU A 16 7.33 -15.31 7.54
N ALA A 17 7.52 -14.72 8.72
CA ALA A 17 7.49 -13.28 8.91
C ALA A 17 8.74 -12.63 8.30
N VAL A 18 8.49 -11.69 7.40
CA VAL A 18 9.47 -10.85 6.73
C VAL A 18 9.39 -9.41 7.25
N ASP A 19 10.54 -8.80 7.52
CA ASP A 19 10.68 -7.35 7.67
C ASP A 19 11.20 -6.75 6.36
N LEU A 20 10.46 -5.78 5.80
CA LEU A 20 10.83 -5.11 4.55
C LEU A 20 11.99 -4.12 4.71
N ALA A 21 12.37 -3.77 5.94
CA ALA A 21 13.45 -2.84 6.27
C ALA A 21 13.33 -1.49 5.53
N GLN A 22 12.10 -1.05 5.26
CA GLN A 22 11.83 0.28 4.73
C GLN A 22 11.90 1.30 5.87
N SER A 23 12.34 2.53 5.58
CA SER A 23 12.18 3.64 6.51
C SER A 23 10.78 4.25 6.40
N PRO A 24 10.26 4.94 7.43
CA PRO A 24 9.01 5.69 7.33
C PRO A 24 9.01 6.68 6.15
N GLY A 25 7.84 6.96 5.57
CA GLY A 25 7.67 7.91 4.47
C GLY A 25 6.32 8.62 4.50
N ASP A 26 6.21 9.74 3.79
CA ASP A 26 5.01 10.59 3.76
C ASP A 26 3.84 9.89 3.05
N ILE A 27 4.11 9.21 1.94
CA ILE A 27 3.10 8.51 1.13
C ILE A 27 3.47 7.04 1.04
N VAL A 28 2.50 6.17 1.31
CA VAL A 28 2.64 4.72 1.15
C VAL A 28 1.63 4.23 0.12
N ILE A 29 2.09 3.60 -0.95
CA ILE A 29 1.22 2.98 -1.97
C ILE A 29 1.53 1.49 -2.05
N LEU A 30 0.57 0.67 -1.65
CA LEU A 30 0.69 -0.78 -1.65
C LEU A 30 -0.01 -1.37 -2.89
N SER A 31 0.68 -2.27 -3.60
CA SER A 31 0.09 -3.06 -4.70
C SER A 31 0.72 -4.45 -4.75
N ALA A 32 -0.03 -5.44 -5.22
CA ALA A 32 0.53 -6.76 -5.55
C ALA A 32 1.18 -6.80 -6.94
N ALA A 33 0.85 -5.83 -7.81
CA ALA A 33 1.33 -5.79 -9.18
C ALA A 33 2.65 -5.00 -9.28
N ASP A 34 3.75 -5.69 -9.59
CA ASP A 34 5.07 -5.05 -9.76
C ASP A 34 5.07 -3.98 -10.84
N THR A 35 4.23 -4.12 -11.86
CA THR A 35 4.05 -3.09 -12.91
C THR A 35 3.62 -1.75 -12.34
N ASP A 36 2.76 -1.76 -11.32
CA ASP A 36 2.28 -0.54 -10.67
C ASP A 36 3.42 0.13 -9.91
N LEU A 37 4.14 -0.68 -9.12
CA LEU A 37 5.25 -0.20 -8.30
C LEU A 37 6.39 0.33 -9.18
N GLN A 38 6.67 -0.32 -10.32
CA GLN A 38 7.66 0.15 -11.30
C GLN A 38 7.22 1.46 -11.98
N MET A 39 5.96 1.56 -12.39
CA MET A 39 5.39 2.76 -13.02
C MET A 39 5.42 3.95 -12.06
N LEU A 40 4.96 3.76 -10.82
CA LEU A 40 5.03 4.78 -9.76
C LEU A 40 6.47 5.17 -9.43
N SER A 41 7.39 4.21 -9.34
CA SER A 41 8.82 4.48 -9.11
C SER A 41 9.42 5.32 -10.24
N ALA A 42 9.10 5.00 -11.50
CA ALA A 42 9.55 5.76 -12.65
C ALA A 42 8.96 7.17 -12.68
N ALA A 43 7.67 7.34 -12.37
CA ALA A 43 7.03 8.64 -12.25
C ALA A 43 7.64 9.47 -11.11
N TYR A 44 7.85 8.86 -9.94
CA TYR A 44 8.46 9.50 -8.78
C TYR A 44 9.87 10.02 -9.08
N ARG A 45 10.70 9.26 -9.80
CA ARG A 45 12.03 9.73 -10.23
C ARG A 45 12.00 10.98 -11.12
N ARG A 46 10.93 11.18 -11.90
CA ARG A 46 10.78 12.37 -12.75
C ARG A 46 10.43 13.61 -11.94
N VAL A 47 9.62 13.46 -10.89
CA VAL A 47 9.21 14.58 -10.04
C VAL A 47 10.17 14.81 -8.87
N GLY A 48 10.94 13.81 -8.44
CA GLY A 48 11.81 13.87 -7.26
C GLY A 48 12.99 14.85 -7.34
N ALA A 49 13.20 15.50 -8.49
CA ALA A 49 14.14 16.62 -8.63
C ALA A 49 13.49 17.98 -8.31
N MET A 50 12.18 18.01 -8.05
CA MET A 50 11.46 19.20 -7.61
C MET A 50 11.64 19.42 -6.11
N GLU A 51 11.48 20.67 -5.66
CA GLU A 51 11.44 20.99 -4.24
C GLU A 51 10.14 20.47 -3.60
N ASP A 52 10.21 20.15 -2.29
CA ASP A 52 9.08 19.74 -1.45
C ASP A 52 8.28 18.49 -1.90
N VAL A 53 8.94 17.56 -2.60
CA VAL A 53 8.33 16.28 -2.97
C VAL A 53 8.20 15.36 -1.74
N PRO A 54 6.99 14.88 -1.38
CA PRO A 54 6.79 13.96 -0.26
C PRO A 54 7.52 12.64 -0.50
N SER A 55 8.14 12.09 0.53
CA SER A 55 8.81 10.80 0.45
C SER A 55 7.81 9.65 0.18
N LEU A 56 8.17 8.74 -0.72
CA LEU A 56 7.28 7.67 -1.20
C LEU A 56 7.79 6.28 -0.80
N ARG A 57 6.88 5.40 -0.37
CA ARG A 57 7.12 3.96 -0.15
C ARG A 57 6.17 3.13 -1.02
N LEU A 58 6.72 2.11 -1.66
CA LEU A 58 6.04 1.26 -2.64
C LEU A 58 6.22 -0.22 -2.27
N PRO A 59 5.67 -0.71 -1.14
CA PRO A 59 5.77 -2.11 -0.78
C PRO A 59 4.94 -2.98 -1.73
N ASN A 60 5.46 -4.18 -2.05
CA ASN A 60 4.65 -5.21 -2.69
C ASN A 60 3.87 -5.98 -1.62
N LEU A 61 2.54 -6.04 -1.77
CA LEU A 61 1.64 -6.76 -0.85
C LEU A 61 2.02 -8.24 -0.68
N MET A 62 2.58 -8.86 -1.72
CA MET A 62 3.03 -10.26 -1.68
C MET A 62 4.17 -10.51 -0.70
N ASN A 63 4.90 -9.46 -0.29
CA ASN A 63 5.90 -9.56 0.77
C ASN A 63 5.32 -9.35 2.18
N LEU A 64 4.03 -9.00 2.29
CA LEU A 64 3.29 -8.81 3.54
C LEU A 64 2.20 -9.90 3.71
N SER A 65 2.53 -11.13 3.35
CA SER A 65 1.61 -12.28 3.40
C SER A 65 1.43 -12.88 4.80
N HIS A 66 2.42 -12.73 5.68
CA HIS A 66 2.36 -13.18 7.07
C HIS A 66 1.84 -12.07 8.00
N ASN A 67 0.91 -12.37 8.91
CA ASN A 67 0.29 -11.37 9.80
C ASN A 67 1.31 -10.54 10.60
N MET A 68 2.36 -11.17 11.15
CA MET A 68 3.44 -10.42 11.82
C MET A 68 4.13 -9.39 10.90
N SER A 69 4.31 -9.69 9.61
CA SER A 69 4.87 -8.72 8.65
C SER A 69 3.94 -7.54 8.45
N VAL A 70 2.64 -7.80 8.38
CA VAL A 70 1.60 -6.77 8.31
C VAL A 70 1.66 -5.89 9.55
N ASP A 71 1.68 -6.50 10.74
CA ASP A 71 1.67 -5.76 12.02
C ASP A 71 2.89 -4.85 12.16
N LEU A 72 4.09 -5.38 11.85
CA LEU A 72 5.33 -4.61 11.84
C LEU A 72 5.25 -3.46 10.84
N TYR A 73 4.84 -3.72 9.60
CA TYR A 73 4.75 -2.68 8.58
C TYR A 73 3.71 -1.60 8.93
N VAL A 74 2.58 -2.01 9.51
CA VAL A 74 1.52 -1.10 9.93
C VAL A 74 2.02 -0.20 11.07
N GLY A 75 2.67 -0.78 12.09
CA GLY A 75 3.19 -0.05 13.23
C GLY A 75 4.35 0.88 12.88
N ASP A 76 5.34 0.37 12.16
CA ASP A 76 6.61 1.08 11.93
C ASP A 76 6.54 2.07 10.76
N ILE A 77 5.67 1.82 9.76
CA ILE A 77 5.64 2.60 8.52
C ILE A 77 4.31 3.33 8.35
N ILE A 78 3.19 2.60 8.37
CA ILE A 78 1.87 3.18 8.06
C ILE A 78 1.44 4.16 9.14
N GLY A 79 1.68 3.86 10.42
CA GLY A 79 1.30 4.75 11.54
C GLY A 79 1.92 6.15 11.49
N GLY A 80 3.00 6.34 10.72
CA GLY A 80 3.64 7.65 10.51
C GLY A 80 3.36 8.30 9.15
N ALA A 81 2.56 7.67 8.29
CA ALA A 81 2.28 8.16 6.94
C ALA A 81 1.29 9.34 6.95
N ARG A 82 1.32 10.16 5.89
CA ARG A 82 0.37 11.26 5.65
C ARG A 82 -0.70 10.90 4.61
N LEU A 83 -0.47 9.84 3.84
CA LEU A 83 -1.42 9.29 2.87
C LEU A 83 -1.09 7.82 2.63
N VAL A 84 -2.12 6.98 2.63
CA VAL A 84 -2.01 5.56 2.30
C VAL A 84 -2.95 5.24 1.13
N ILE A 85 -2.43 4.52 0.15
CA ILE A 85 -3.22 4.01 -0.98
C ILE A 85 -2.99 2.50 -1.09
N ILE A 86 -4.05 1.72 -1.11
CA ILE A 86 -3.99 0.28 -1.43
C ILE A 86 -4.64 0.07 -2.79
N ARG A 87 -3.90 -0.51 -3.73
CA ARG A 87 -4.47 -1.03 -4.98
C ARG A 87 -4.59 -2.55 -4.88
N LEU A 88 -5.82 -3.05 -4.92
CA LEU A 88 -6.14 -4.43 -4.58
C LEU A 88 -6.92 -5.13 -5.69
N LEU A 89 -6.29 -6.11 -6.34
CA LEU A 89 -6.95 -6.95 -7.35
C LEU A 89 -7.70 -8.10 -6.66
N GLY A 90 -8.99 -8.26 -6.94
CA GLY A 90 -9.83 -9.30 -6.32
C GLY A 90 -10.47 -8.90 -4.97
N GLY A 91 -10.45 -7.62 -4.62
CA GLY A 91 -11.15 -7.09 -3.45
C GLY A 91 -10.51 -7.48 -2.11
N VAL A 92 -11.21 -7.21 -1.01
CA VAL A 92 -10.71 -7.40 0.37
C VAL A 92 -10.20 -8.82 0.61
N ASN A 93 -10.85 -9.82 0.01
CA ASN A 93 -10.51 -11.24 0.16
C ASN A 93 -9.10 -11.60 -0.33
N TYR A 94 -8.47 -10.76 -1.15
CA TYR A 94 -7.10 -10.99 -1.59
C TYR A 94 -6.09 -10.77 -0.44
N TRP A 95 -6.37 -9.85 0.47
CA TRP A 95 -5.47 -9.51 1.58
C TRP A 95 -6.25 -9.03 2.83
N PRO A 96 -7.08 -9.91 3.42
CA PRO A 96 -8.10 -9.49 4.39
C PRO A 96 -7.52 -8.93 5.68
N TYR A 97 -6.53 -9.64 6.27
CA TYR A 97 -5.89 -9.19 7.51
C TYR A 97 -5.16 -7.85 7.34
N GLY A 98 -4.45 -7.69 6.21
CA GLY A 98 -3.77 -6.43 5.92
C GLY A 98 -4.71 -5.26 5.71
N VAL A 99 -5.80 -5.47 4.97
CA VAL A 99 -6.84 -4.44 4.81
C VAL A 99 -7.41 -4.02 6.16
N GLU A 100 -7.76 -4.97 7.03
CA GLU A 100 -8.26 -4.70 8.38
C GLU A 100 -7.27 -3.85 9.20
N GLN A 101 -6.02 -4.29 9.31
CA GLN A 101 -5.01 -3.58 10.10
C GLN A 101 -4.70 -2.17 9.57
N VAL A 102 -4.65 -2.00 8.24
CA VAL A 102 -4.42 -0.68 7.63
C VAL A 102 -5.60 0.24 7.86
N VAL A 103 -6.83 -0.23 7.68
CA VAL A 103 -8.05 0.56 7.91
C VAL A 103 -8.13 1.01 9.36
N ASP A 104 -7.91 0.11 10.30
CA ASP A 104 -7.96 0.42 11.73
C ASP A 104 -6.87 1.41 12.14
N CYS A 105 -5.65 1.23 11.66
CA CYS A 105 -4.56 2.17 11.88
C CYS A 105 -4.87 3.55 11.30
N CYS A 106 -5.27 3.62 10.03
CA CYS A 106 -5.56 4.91 9.37
C CYS A 106 -6.71 5.65 10.04
N ARG A 107 -7.76 4.95 10.48
CA ARG A 107 -8.88 5.56 11.22
C ARG A 107 -8.45 6.07 12.59
N ARG A 108 -7.68 5.29 13.33
CA ARG A 108 -7.19 5.66 14.67
C ARG A 108 -6.27 6.88 14.62
N GLU A 109 -5.34 6.91 13.67
CA GLU A 109 -4.34 7.97 13.54
C GLU A 109 -4.82 9.16 12.68
N GLY A 110 -6.01 9.07 12.07
CA GLY A 110 -6.54 10.13 11.20
C GLY A 110 -5.82 10.26 9.86
N ILE A 111 -5.22 9.18 9.36
CA ILE A 111 -4.48 9.14 8.10
C ILE A 111 -5.47 8.97 6.92
N PRO A 112 -5.41 9.83 5.90
CA PRO A 112 -6.18 9.65 4.67
C PRO A 112 -5.84 8.33 3.97
N LEU A 113 -6.86 7.55 3.66
CA LEU A 113 -6.78 6.22 3.06
C LEU A 113 -7.68 6.14 1.83
N ALA A 114 -7.11 5.67 0.72
CA ALA A 114 -7.86 5.18 -0.43
C ALA A 114 -7.56 3.69 -0.65
N ILE A 115 -8.62 2.89 -0.78
CA ILE A 115 -8.53 1.51 -1.24
C ILE A 115 -9.24 1.44 -2.59
N VAL A 116 -8.49 1.12 -3.64
CA VAL A 116 -8.97 1.17 -5.03
C VAL A 116 -8.84 -0.21 -5.70
N PRO A 117 -9.74 -0.55 -6.64
CA PRO A 117 -9.67 -1.79 -7.40
C PRO A 117 -8.37 -1.92 -8.20
N GLY A 118 -7.91 -3.16 -8.34
CA GLY A 118 -6.83 -3.54 -9.25
C GLY A 118 -7.22 -3.53 -10.72
N ASP A 119 -8.51 -3.71 -11.03
CA ASP A 119 -9.07 -3.80 -12.38
C ASP A 119 -9.83 -2.51 -12.80
N ASP A 120 -10.53 -2.58 -13.93
CA ASP A 120 -11.32 -1.49 -14.52
C ASP A 120 -12.78 -1.47 -14.06
N GLN A 121 -13.14 -2.27 -13.03
CA GLN A 121 -14.47 -2.29 -12.44
C GLN A 121 -14.50 -1.56 -11.10
N PRO A 122 -15.54 -0.76 -10.82
CA PRO A 122 -15.70 -0.15 -9.51
C PRO A 122 -16.01 -1.21 -8.43
N ASP A 123 -15.47 -1.02 -7.23
CA ASP A 123 -15.71 -1.88 -6.07
C ASP A 123 -16.26 -1.05 -4.91
N ALA A 124 -17.54 -1.26 -4.58
CA ALA A 124 -18.22 -0.53 -3.51
C ALA A 124 -17.73 -0.92 -2.11
N GLU A 125 -17.26 -2.16 -1.92
CA GLU A 125 -16.73 -2.63 -0.64
C GLU A 125 -15.40 -1.91 -0.34
N LEU A 126 -14.47 -1.90 -1.30
CA LEU A 126 -13.21 -1.15 -1.16
C LEU A 126 -13.44 0.34 -0.96
N HIS A 127 -14.42 0.91 -1.67
CA HIS A 127 -14.79 2.31 -1.49
C HIS A 127 -15.29 2.60 -0.06
N GLY A 128 -16.14 1.74 0.50
CA GLY A 128 -16.68 1.90 1.85
C GLY A 128 -15.64 1.79 2.98
N LEU A 129 -14.47 1.19 2.69
CA LEU A 129 -13.35 1.11 3.63
C LEU A 129 -12.41 2.32 3.58
N SER A 130 -12.46 3.10 2.49
CA SER A 130 -11.64 4.30 2.32
C SER A 130 -12.08 5.43 3.26
N THR A 131 -11.15 6.30 3.66
CA THR A 131 -11.44 7.53 4.44
C THR A 131 -11.42 8.79 3.58
N LEU A 132 -10.84 8.73 2.39
CA LEU A 132 -10.87 9.82 1.41
C LEU A 132 -12.27 9.99 0.77
N PRO A 133 -12.62 11.21 0.32
CA PRO A 133 -13.83 11.44 -0.45
C PRO A 133 -13.91 10.57 -1.72
N ALA A 134 -15.12 10.18 -2.09
CA ALA A 134 -15.36 9.30 -3.26
C ALA A 134 -14.74 9.82 -4.56
N GLU A 135 -14.79 11.13 -4.80
CA GLU A 135 -14.18 11.75 -5.97
C GLU A 135 -12.66 11.61 -6.00
N SER A 136 -11.99 11.63 -4.84
CA SER A 136 -10.55 11.46 -4.71
C SER A 136 -10.17 10.00 -4.95
N CYS A 137 -10.90 9.06 -4.35
CA CYS A 137 -10.71 7.63 -4.59
C CYS A 137 -10.92 7.28 -6.07
N HIS A 138 -11.98 7.81 -6.69
CA HIS A 138 -12.24 7.62 -8.12
C HIS A 138 -11.11 8.17 -8.99
N ARG A 139 -10.61 9.37 -8.70
CA ARG A 139 -9.49 9.96 -9.45
C ARG A 139 -8.20 9.16 -9.32
N ILE A 140 -7.88 8.71 -8.11
CA ILE A 140 -6.72 7.82 -7.86
C ILE A 140 -6.86 6.54 -8.69
N TRP A 141 -8.02 5.90 -8.65
CA TRP A 141 -8.30 4.72 -9.46
C TRP A 141 -8.13 4.97 -10.97
N GLN A 142 -8.64 6.08 -11.49
CA GLN A 142 -8.49 6.43 -12.91
C GLN A 142 -7.04 6.67 -13.31
N TYR A 143 -6.18 7.22 -12.44
CA TYR A 143 -4.74 7.29 -12.73
C TYR A 143 -4.12 5.90 -12.93
N PHE A 144 -4.49 4.92 -12.10
CA PHE A 144 -4.02 3.54 -12.25
C PHE A 144 -4.55 2.84 -13.50
N VAL A 145 -5.80 3.11 -13.90
CA VAL A 145 -6.40 2.54 -15.11
C VAL A 145 -5.70 3.05 -16.37
N HIS A 146 -5.22 4.29 -16.37
CA HIS A 146 -4.60 4.92 -17.54
C HIS A 146 -3.08 4.79 -17.62
N GLY A 147 -2.38 4.62 -16.49
CA GLY A 147 -0.92 4.44 -16.42
C GLY A 147 -0.14 5.74 -16.45
#